data_AF-A0A937YUV4-F1
#
_entry.id   AF-A0A937YUV4-F1
#
_cell.length_a   1.000
_cell.length_b   1.000
_cell.length_c   1.000
_cell.angle_alpha   90.00
_cell.angle_beta   90.00
_cell.angle_gamma   90.00
#
_symmetry.space_group_name_H-M   'P 1'
#
loop_
_entity.id
_entity.type
_entity.pdbx_description
1 polymer ?
#
loop_
_entity_poly.entity_id
_entity_poly.type
_entity_poly.pdbx_seq_one_letter_code
_entity_poly.pdbx_strand_id
1 'polypeptide(L)' 'MTDLTLKDLKFAHETSAVDLLREGVLAVLATLATWQRRQRDRAALAQLSVRDLKDIGLSDSQAVFEAGKPFWRA' A
#
# COMPACT_ATOMS: atom_id res chain seq x y z
N MET A 1 -36.59 -4.12 36.25
CA MET A 1 -35.81 -2.92 35.87
C MET A 1 -34.32 -3.25 35.95
N THR A 2 -33.84 -4.22 35.16
CA THR A 2 -32.43 -4.67 35.10
C THR A 2 -32.17 -5.33 33.73
N ASP A 3 -32.52 -4.65 32.64
CA ASP A 3 -32.22 -5.11 31.26
C ASP A 3 -31.33 -4.11 30.49
N LEU A 4 -31.10 -2.91 31.05
CA LEU A 4 -30.31 -1.88 30.37
C LEU A 4 -28.78 -2.10 30.47
N THR A 5 -28.27 -2.64 31.57
CA THR A 5 -26.81 -2.69 31.78
C THR A 5 -26.06 -3.75 30.95
N LEU A 6 -26.74 -4.81 30.51
CA LEU A 6 -26.14 -5.91 29.74
C LEU A 6 -26.12 -5.65 28.22
N LYS A 7 -27.07 -4.84 27.72
CA LYS A 7 -27.07 -4.38 26.32
C LYS A 7 -26.02 -3.30 26.12
N ASP A 8 -25.89 -2.36 27.05
CA ASP A 8 -24.94 -1.25 26.94
C ASP A 8 -23.47 -1.72 26.97
N LEU A 9 -23.14 -2.79 27.73
CA LEU A 9 -21.82 -3.43 27.67
C LEU A 9 -21.56 -4.16 26.34
N LYS A 10 -22.62 -4.63 25.66
CA LYS A 10 -22.53 -5.25 24.33
C LYS A 10 -22.43 -4.21 23.21
N PHE A 11 -22.99 -3.01 23.39
CA PHE A 11 -22.90 -1.92 22.41
C PHE A 11 -21.51 -1.26 22.37
N ALA A 12 -20.76 -1.26 23.48
CA ALA A 12 -19.36 -0.81 23.48
C ALA A 12 -18.42 -1.69 22.60
N HIS A 13 -18.89 -2.83 22.11
CA HIS A 13 -18.19 -3.73 21.19
C HIS A 13 -18.43 -3.38 19.70
N GLU A 14 -19.26 -2.39 19.38
CA GLU A 14 -19.71 -2.15 18.00
C GLU A 14 -18.64 -1.46 17.11
N THR A 15 -17.60 -0.85 17.70
CA THR A 15 -16.28 -0.66 17.06
C THR A 15 -15.26 -0.47 18.19
N SER A 16 -14.54 -1.52 18.55
CA SER A 16 -13.60 -1.43 19.67
C SER A 16 -12.36 -0.62 19.26
N ALA A 17 -11.69 0.01 20.22
CA ALA A 17 -10.39 0.65 19.99
C ALA A 17 -9.36 -0.33 19.36
N VAL A 18 -9.50 -1.63 19.64
CA VAL A 18 -8.69 -2.69 19.03
C VAL A 18 -8.95 -2.83 17.53
N ASP A 19 -10.20 -2.67 17.10
CA ASP A 19 -10.56 -2.75 15.67
C ASP A 19 -9.99 -1.56 14.89
N LEU A 20 -10.07 -0.35 15.43
CA LEU A 20 -9.46 0.84 14.83
C LEU A 20 -7.92 0.70 14.71
N LEU A 21 -7.28 0.17 15.75
CA LEU A 21 -5.84 -0.12 15.72
C LEU A 21 -5.51 -1.20 14.69
N ARG A 22 -6.32 -2.26 14.60
CA ARG A 22 -6.14 -3.33 13.61
C ARG A 22 -6.22 -2.77 12.19
N GLU A 23 -7.25 -1.99 11.89
CA GLU A 23 -7.43 -1.36 10.58
C GLU A 23 -6.26 -0.43 10.24
N GLY A 24 -5.83 0.40 11.20
CA GLY A 24 -4.68 1.28 11.05
C GLY A 24 -3.39 0.51 10.74
N VAL A 25 -3.13 -0.57 11.48
CA VAL A 25 -1.96 -1.44 11.25
C VAL A 25 -2.03 -2.09 9.86
N LEU A 26 -3.20 -2.60 9.45
CA LEU A 26 -3.38 -3.18 8.13
C LEU A 26 -3.15 -2.15 7.01
N ALA A 27 -3.64 -0.91 7.18
CA ALA A 27 -3.43 0.17 6.23
C ALA A 27 -1.95 0.56 6.10
N VAL A 28 -1.22 0.63 7.22
CA VAL A 28 0.23 0.86 7.23
C VAL A 28 0.96 -0.27 6.53
N LEU A 29 0.64 -1.53 6.82
CA LEU A 29 1.26 -2.68 6.18
C LEU A 29 0.99 -2.71 4.66
N ALA A 30 -0.24 -2.39 4.23
CA ALA A 30 -0.59 -2.28 2.81
C ALA A 30 0.20 -1.16 2.11
N THR A 31 0.42 -0.04 2.79
CA THR A 31 1.23 1.08 2.28
C THR A 31 2.70 0.67 2.13
N LEU A 32 3.26 0.01 3.15
CA LEU A 32 4.64 -0.50 3.10
C LEU A 32 4.82 -1.56 2.00
N ALA A 33 3.87 -2.47 1.85
CA ALA A 33 3.88 -3.46 0.77
C ALA A 33 3.85 -2.80 -0.62
N THR A 34 3.05 -1.73 -0.77
CA THR A 34 3.00 -0.93 -2.00
C THR A 34 4.34 -0.30 -2.32
N TRP A 35 4.99 0.30 -1.31
CA TRP A 35 6.32 0.90 -1.47
C TRP A 35 7.39 -0.13 -1.81
N GLN A 36 7.36 -1.30 -1.17
CA GLN A 36 8.27 -2.40 -1.47
C GLN A 36 8.09 -2.89 -2.90
N ARG A 37 6.85 -3.05 -3.37
CA ARG A 37 6.55 -3.42 -4.75
C ARG A 37 7.08 -2.39 -5.74
N ARG A 38 6.83 -1.09 -5.52
CA ARG A 38 7.35 -0.02 -6.37
C ARG A 38 8.87 -0.03 -6.47
N GLN A 39 9.57 -0.27 -5.36
CA GLN A 39 11.02 -0.37 -5.39
C GLN A 39 11.49 -1.52 -6.29
N ARG A 40 10.86 -2.70 -6.18
CA ARG A 40 11.20 -3.84 -7.05
C ARG A 40 10.87 -3.56 -8.51
N ASP A 41 9.69 -3.01 -8.79
CA ASP A 41 9.25 -2.71 -10.15
C ASP A 41 10.18 -1.69 -10.82
N ARG A 42 10.64 -0.66 -10.10
CA ARG A 42 11.61 0.32 -10.59
C ARG A 42 13.01 -0.25 -10.79
N ALA A 43 13.46 -1.10 -9.88
CA ALA A 43 14.73 -1.81 -10.05
C ALA A 43 14.69 -2.75 -11.27
N ALA A 44 13.55 -3.37 -11.55
CA ALA A 44 13.34 -4.18 -12.75
C ALA A 44 13.30 -3.32 -14.02
N LEU A 45 12.58 -2.18 -13.99
CA LEU A 45 12.52 -1.22 -15.09
C LEU A 45 13.92 -0.72 -15.49
N ALA A 46 14.78 -0.45 -14.50
CA ALA A 46 16.16 -0.01 -14.73
C ALA A 46 17.07 -1.10 -15.35
N GLN A 47 16.65 -2.36 -15.32
CA GLN A 47 17.39 -3.49 -15.89
C GLN A 47 16.89 -3.89 -17.28
N LEU A 48 15.78 -3.32 -17.76
CA LEU A 48 15.25 -3.63 -19.09
C LEU A 48 16.18 -3.13 -20.19
N SER A 49 16.30 -3.93 -21.25
CA SER A 49 17.05 -3.52 -22.44
C SER A 49 16.27 -2.51 -23.27
N VAL A 50 16.96 -1.79 -24.15
CA VAL A 50 16.32 -0.86 -25.11
C VAL A 50 15.25 -1.55 -25.98
N ARG A 51 15.42 -2.85 -26.26
CA ARG A 51 14.41 -3.63 -27.00
C ARG A 51 13.17 -3.87 -26.15
N ASP A 52 13.36 -4.34 -24.91
CA ASP A 52 12.24 -4.61 -23.99
C ASP A 52 11.42 -3.33 -23.74
N LEU A 53 12.10 -2.19 -23.55
CA LEU A 53 11.45 -0.89 -23.39
C LEU A 53 10.62 -0.50 -24.64
N LYS A 54 11.16 -0.72 -25.84
CA LYS A 54 10.43 -0.47 -27.09
C LYS A 54 9.23 -1.38 -27.26
N ASP A 55 9.35 -2.65 -26.88
CA ASP A 55 8.28 -3.63 -26.99
C ASP A 55 7.08 -3.27 -26.09
N ILE A 56 7.32 -2.61 -24.95
CA ILE A 56 6.27 -2.06 -24.06
C ILE A 56 5.93 -0.59 -24.34
N GLY A 57 6.49 0.01 -25.39
CA GLY A 57 6.20 1.38 -25.82
C GLY A 57 6.80 2.49 -24.95
N LEU A 58 7.83 2.19 -24.15
CA LEU A 58 8.55 3.15 -23.32
C LEU A 58 9.84 3.63 -24.00
N SER A 59 10.10 4.93 -23.88
CA SER A 59 11.42 5.50 -24.20
C SER A 59 12.40 5.32 -23.04
N ASP A 60 13.70 5.34 -23.35
CA ASP A 60 14.77 5.25 -22.36
C ASP A 60 14.69 6.37 -21.30
N SER A 61 14.44 7.60 -21.72
CA SER A 61 14.30 8.74 -20.81
C SER A 61 13.10 8.60 -19.86
N GLN A 62 11.98 8.06 -20.34
CA GLN A 62 10.84 7.73 -19.49
C GLN A 62 11.18 6.63 -18.48
N ALA A 63 11.88 5.59 -18.90
CA ALA A 63 12.31 4.51 -18.01
C ALA A 63 13.25 5.03 -16.91
N VAL A 64 14.25 5.85 -17.25
CA VAL A 64 15.16 6.47 -16.27
C VAL A 64 14.40 7.38 -15.31
N PHE A 65 13.49 8.22 -15.83
CA PHE A 65 12.66 9.09 -14.99
C PHE A 65 11.80 8.30 -14.00
N GLU A 66 11.11 7.26 -14.48
CA GLU A 66 10.24 6.43 -13.65
C GLU A 66 11.03 5.59 -12.63
N ALA A 67 12.19 5.06 -13.03
CA ALA A 67 13.09 4.31 -12.14
C ALA A 67 13.69 5.20 -11.04
N GLY A 68 13.94 6.48 -11.33
CA GLY A 68 14.47 7.45 -10.37
C GLY A 68 13.47 8.00 -9.35
N LYS A 69 12.17 7.69 -9.48
CA LYS A 69 11.15 8.18 -8.54
C LYS A 69 11.35 7.58 -7.13
N PRO A 70 11.20 8.38 -6.06
CA PRO A 70 11.18 7.86 -4.69
C PRO A 70 10.02 6.88 -4.46
N PHE A 71 10.22 5.85 -3.62
CA PHE A 71 9.25 4.76 -3.43
C PHE A 71 7.84 5.20 -3.02
N TRP A 72 7.74 6.30 -2.27
CA TRP A 72 6.47 6.82 -1.79
C TRP A 72 5.65 7.50 -2.88
N ARG A 73 6.28 7.95 -3.97
CA ARG A 73 5.63 8.66 -5.06
C ARG A 73 5.09 7.70 -6.12
N ALA A 74 3.85 7.90 -6.55
CA ALA A 74 3.29 7.27 -7.75
C ALA A 74 3.81 8.03 -9.00
#